data_AF-A0A2P4S9C5-F1
#
_entry.id   AF-A0A2P4S9C5-F1
#
_cell.length_a   1.000
_cell.length_b   1.000
_cell.length_c   1.000
_cell.angle_alpha   90.00
_cell.angle_beta   90.00
_cell.angle_gamma   90.00
#
_symmetry.space_group_name_H-M   'P 1'
#
loop_
_entity.id
_entity.type
_entity.pdbx_description
1 polymer ?
#
loop_
_entity_poly.entity_id
_entity_poly.type
_entity_poly.pdbx_seq_one_letter_code
_entity_poly.pdbx_strand_id
1 'polypeptide(L)'
;MGMMRVKKQSTPLLKQTNELSVVEARTTQASFLFIGAQNFDVIRLSTYRTACKLRFVQKRCNLHLVDIWNMIEAFRDNGLNTLDHNTEINVSRLETIISSIYYQLNKRLPSTHQISVEQSISLLLNFMIAAYDRLVTPLVILSN
;
A
#
# COMPACT_ATOMS: atom_id res chain seq x y z
N MET A 1 37.15 42.18 -25.06
CA MET A 1 37.10 41.43 -23.80
C MET A 1 35.65 41.06 -23.52
N GLY A 2 35.15 40.01 -24.17
CA GLY A 2 33.75 39.57 -24.08
C GLY A 2 33.67 38.30 -23.23
N MET A 3 33.05 38.38 -22.06
CA MET A 3 32.84 37.22 -21.20
C MET A 3 31.62 36.41 -21.67
N MET A 4 31.89 35.15 -22.00
CA MET A 4 30.92 34.12 -22.39
C MET A 4 30.12 33.69 -21.15
N ARG A 5 28.80 33.94 -21.14
CA ARG A 5 27.91 33.56 -20.03
C ARG A 5 27.43 32.11 -20.24
N VAL A 6 28.00 31.17 -19.49
CA VAL A 6 27.56 29.78 -19.45
C VAL A 6 26.20 29.72 -18.74
N LYS A 7 25.12 29.38 -19.46
CA LYS A 7 23.82 29.09 -18.85
C LYS A 7 23.92 27.75 -18.11
N LYS A 8 23.83 27.80 -16.78
CA LYS A 8 23.70 26.62 -15.92
C LYS A 8 22.32 25.99 -16.20
N GLN A 9 22.33 24.89 -16.96
CA GLN A 9 21.15 24.10 -17.28
C GLN A 9 20.74 23.36 -16.00
N SER A 10 19.78 23.90 -15.26
CA SER A 10 19.19 23.25 -14.08
C SER A 10 18.31 22.09 -14.55
N THR A 11 18.75 20.87 -14.25
CA THR A 11 18.11 19.60 -14.58
C THR A 11 16.72 19.44 -13.94
N PRO A 12 15.74 18.80 -14.62
CA PRO A 12 14.36 18.65 -14.12
C PRO A 12 14.16 17.60 -13.02
N LEU A 13 15.16 16.75 -12.76
CA LEU A 13 15.01 15.51 -11.98
C LEU A 13 14.77 15.72 -10.47
N LEU A 14 15.13 16.88 -9.91
CA LEU A 14 14.99 17.19 -8.48
C LEU A 14 13.58 17.66 -8.08
N LYS A 15 12.72 18.03 -9.03
CA LYS A 15 11.33 18.42 -8.72
C LYS A 15 10.38 17.22 -8.69
N GLN A 16 10.65 16.21 -9.50
CA GLN A 16 9.81 15.01 -9.60
C GLN A 16 9.87 14.14 -8.34
N THR A 17 11.05 14.01 -7.72
CA THR A 17 11.24 13.23 -6.50
C THR A 17 10.46 13.77 -5.29
N ASN A 18 10.33 15.09 -5.17
CA ASN A 18 9.52 15.69 -4.09
C ASN A 18 8.01 15.49 -4.31
N GLU A 19 7.52 15.61 -5.54
CA GLU A 19 6.09 15.38 -5.82
C GLU A 19 5.67 13.93 -5.61
N LEU A 20 6.50 12.96 -6.03
CA LEU A 20 6.29 11.54 -5.78
C LEU A 20 6.17 11.23 -4.29
N SER A 21 7.07 11.76 -3.45
CA SER A 21 7.03 11.55 -1.99
C SER A 21 5.79 12.18 -1.32
N VAL A 22 5.32 13.33 -1.82
CA VAL A 22 4.13 14.03 -1.29
C VAL A 22 2.84 13.32 -1.70
N VAL A 23 2.78 12.75 -2.90
CA VAL A 23 1.65 11.95 -3.38
C VAL A 23 1.57 10.61 -2.64
N GLU A 24 2.70 9.93 -2.40
CA GLU A 24 2.77 8.75 -1.53
C GLU A 24 2.26 9.08 -0.12
N ALA A 25 2.77 10.15 0.50
CA ALA A 25 2.35 10.57 1.83
C ALA A 25 0.84 10.88 1.93
N ARG A 26 0.26 11.50 0.88
CA ARG A 26 -1.18 11.76 0.80
C ARG A 26 -2.01 10.48 0.66
N THR A 27 -1.51 9.50 -0.09
CA THR A 27 -2.20 8.22 -0.31
C THR A 27 -2.17 7.35 0.95
N THR A 28 -1.04 7.34 1.67
CA THR A 28 -0.89 6.67 2.97
C THR A 28 -1.73 7.34 4.07
N GLN A 29 -1.81 8.69 4.09
CA GLN A 29 -2.70 9.41 5.00
C GLN A 29 -4.18 9.10 4.74
N ALA A 30 -4.59 8.96 3.48
CA ALA A 30 -5.98 8.65 3.12
C ALA A 30 -6.44 7.28 3.64
N SER A 31 -5.53 6.31 3.77
CA SER A 31 -5.84 4.97 4.28
C SER A 31 -6.14 5.00 5.80
N PHE A 32 -5.37 5.76 6.57
CA PHE A 32 -5.61 5.94 8.01
C PHE A 32 -6.81 6.85 8.32
N LEU A 33 -7.03 7.90 7.52
CA LEU A 33 -8.17 8.81 7.67
C LEU A 33 -9.51 8.06 7.63
N PHE A 34 -9.56 6.98 6.84
CA PHE A 34 -10.77 6.17 6.68
C PHE A 34 -11.11 5.32 7.92
N ILE A 35 -10.11 4.86 8.68
CA ILE A 35 -10.33 4.11 9.94
C ILE A 35 -10.87 5.04 11.04
N GLY A 36 -10.42 6.30 11.06
CA GLY A 36 -10.90 7.31 12.00
C GLY A 36 -12.36 7.75 11.77
N ALA A 37 -12.88 7.61 10.54
CA ALA A 37 -14.19 8.14 10.16
C ALA A 37 -15.41 7.30 10.63
N GLN A 38 -15.20 6.09 11.14
CA GLN A 38 -16.28 5.13 11.44
C GLN A 38 -16.64 5.02 12.94
N ASN A 39 -16.20 5.96 13.77
CA ASN A 39 -16.48 6.01 15.22
C ASN A 39 -16.16 4.70 15.99
N PHE A 40 -15.26 3.87 15.49
CA PHE A 40 -14.87 2.62 16.17
C PHE A 40 -14.29 2.87 17.56
N ASP A 41 -13.83 4.09 17.86
CA ASP A 41 -13.30 4.47 19.17
C ASP A 41 -14.35 4.51 20.29
N VAL A 42 -15.65 4.50 19.93
CA VAL A 42 -16.76 4.34 20.89
C VAL A 42 -16.83 2.92 21.45
N ILE A 43 -16.26 1.91 20.75
CA ILE A 43 -16.28 0.53 21.20
C ILE A 43 -15.40 0.38 22.45
N ARG A 44 -16.02 0.03 23.58
CA ARG A 44 -15.33 -0.11 24.89
C ARG A 44 -14.32 -1.25 24.93
N LEU A 45 -14.69 -2.44 24.43
CA LEU A 45 -13.80 -3.61 24.40
C LEU A 45 -12.71 -3.44 23.34
N SER A 46 -11.46 -3.35 23.79
CA SER A 46 -10.29 -3.10 22.92
C SER A 46 -10.10 -4.16 21.85
N THR A 47 -10.21 -5.44 22.19
CA THR A 47 -10.08 -6.54 21.22
C THR A 47 -11.13 -6.46 20.13
N TYR A 48 -12.39 -6.19 20.50
CA TYR A 48 -13.47 -6.06 19.53
C TYR A 48 -13.31 -4.83 18.65
N ARG A 49 -12.88 -3.70 19.24
CA ARG A 49 -12.55 -2.48 18.50
C ARG A 49 -11.48 -2.73 17.43
N THR A 50 -10.40 -3.41 17.81
CA THR A 50 -9.34 -3.79 16.87
C THR A 50 -9.87 -4.73 15.79
N ALA A 51 -10.65 -5.75 16.15
CA ALA A 51 -11.25 -6.67 15.19
C ALA A 51 -12.17 -5.95 14.19
N CYS A 52 -12.99 -4.99 14.64
CA CYS A 52 -13.84 -4.18 13.76
C CYS A 52 -13.01 -3.33 12.79
N LYS A 53 -11.95 -2.68 13.28
CA LYS A 53 -11.02 -1.92 12.43
C LYS A 53 -10.33 -2.82 11.39
N LEU A 54 -9.89 -4.01 11.77
CA LEU A 54 -9.31 -4.99 10.85
C LEU A 54 -10.32 -5.52 9.82
N ARG A 55 -11.55 -5.83 10.26
CA ARG A 55 -12.63 -6.26 9.36
C ARG A 55 -13.00 -5.18 8.35
N PHE A 56 -12.98 -3.92 8.78
CA PHE A 56 -13.19 -2.78 7.90
C PHE A 56 -12.12 -2.72 6.80
N VAL A 57 -10.83 -2.78 7.15
CA VAL A 57 -9.72 -2.81 6.19
C VAL A 57 -9.82 -4.02 5.26
N GLN A 58 -10.10 -5.21 5.80
CA GLN A 58 -10.26 -6.44 5.03
C GLN A 58 -11.35 -6.32 3.96
N LYS A 59 -12.49 -5.71 4.30
CA LYS A 59 -13.58 -5.46 3.35
C LYS A 59 -13.17 -4.44 2.30
N ARG A 60 -12.58 -3.32 2.72
CA ARG A 60 -12.21 -2.21 1.83
C ARG A 60 -11.14 -2.59 0.81
N CYS A 61 -10.22 -3.47 1.19
CA CYS A 61 -9.20 -4.01 0.32
C CYS A 61 -9.67 -5.27 -0.44
N ASN A 62 -10.93 -5.70 -0.32
CA ASN A 62 -11.41 -6.94 -0.95
C ASN A 62 -10.68 -8.24 -0.54
N LEU A 63 -9.87 -8.22 0.53
CA LEU A 63 -9.16 -9.39 1.05
C LEU A 63 -10.09 -10.49 1.54
N HIS A 64 -11.33 -10.15 1.88
CA HIS A 64 -12.37 -11.11 2.26
C HIS A 64 -12.82 -12.03 1.11
N LEU A 65 -12.48 -11.70 -0.14
CA LEU A 65 -12.74 -12.52 -1.32
C LEU A 65 -11.56 -13.41 -1.70
N VAL A 66 -10.37 -13.15 -1.13
CA VAL A 66 -9.16 -13.92 -1.40
C VAL A 66 -9.20 -15.20 -0.58
N ASP A 67 -9.24 -16.34 -1.25
CA ASP A 67 -9.14 -17.66 -0.62
C ASP A 67 -7.67 -18.05 -0.34
N ILE A 68 -7.52 -19.09 0.50
CA ILE A 68 -6.21 -19.61 0.89
C ILE A 68 -5.41 -20.16 -0.31
N TRP A 69 -6.08 -20.73 -1.31
CA TRP A 69 -5.42 -21.27 -2.50
C TRP A 69 -4.79 -20.17 -3.33
N ASN A 70 -5.50 -19.06 -3.55
CA ASN A 70 -4.98 -17.90 -4.26
C ASN A 70 -3.73 -17.33 -3.56
N MET A 71 -3.73 -17.32 -2.23
CA MET A 71 -2.57 -16.87 -1.45
C MET A 71 -1.38 -17.81 -1.58
N ILE A 72 -1.59 -19.13 -1.47
CA ILE A 72 -0.55 -20.15 -1.63
C ILE A 72 0.09 -20.05 -3.01
N GLU A 73 -0.73 -19.97 -4.06
CA GLU A 73 -0.26 -19.85 -5.44
C GLU A 73 0.51 -18.56 -5.66
N ALA A 74 0.00 -17.41 -5.20
CA ALA A 74 0.72 -16.15 -5.31
C ALA A 74 2.08 -16.19 -4.59
N PHE A 75 2.18 -16.85 -3.43
CA PHE A 75 3.45 -17.00 -2.71
C PHE A 75 4.43 -17.89 -3.46
N ARG A 76 3.95 -19.00 -4.03
CA ARG A 76 4.77 -19.92 -4.81
C ARG A 76 5.27 -19.28 -6.11
N ASP A 77 4.39 -18.62 -6.85
CA ASP A 77 4.71 -17.98 -8.13
C ASP A 77 5.71 -16.84 -7.99
N ASN A 78 5.72 -16.16 -6.83
CA ASN A 78 6.68 -15.09 -6.51
C ASN A 78 7.94 -15.59 -5.77
N GLY A 79 8.08 -16.91 -5.59
CA GLY A 79 9.22 -17.54 -4.93
C GLY A 79 9.38 -17.14 -3.46
N LEU A 80 8.29 -16.76 -2.78
CA LEU A 80 8.31 -16.42 -1.35
C LEU A 80 8.46 -17.66 -0.47
N ASN A 81 8.02 -18.82 -0.95
CA ASN A 81 8.08 -20.09 -0.21
C ASN A 81 9.50 -20.66 -0.06
N THR A 82 10.46 -20.16 -0.85
CA THR A 82 11.87 -20.58 -0.81
C THR A 82 12.82 -19.47 -0.36
N LEU A 83 12.29 -18.26 -0.16
CA LEU A 83 13.05 -17.11 0.29
C LEU A 83 13.45 -17.29 1.77
N ASP A 84 14.64 -16.84 2.16
CA ASP A 84 14.98 -16.79 3.58
C ASP A 84 14.03 -15.82 4.31
N HIS A 85 13.57 -16.21 5.50
CA HIS A 85 12.55 -15.48 6.26
C HIS A 85 13.02 -14.08 6.69
N ASN A 86 14.33 -13.83 6.74
CA ASN A 86 14.89 -12.53 7.09
C ASN A 86 15.15 -11.65 5.86
N THR A 87 14.85 -12.14 4.65
CA THR A 87 15.07 -11.38 3.44
C THR A 87 14.08 -10.21 3.36
N GLU A 88 14.61 -9.00 3.24
CA GLU A 88 13.79 -7.81 3.03
C GLU A 88 13.15 -7.81 1.63
N ILE A 89 11.88 -7.41 1.58
CA ILE A 89 11.11 -7.29 0.34
C ILE A 89 10.91 -5.81 0.05
N ASN A 90 11.37 -5.35 -1.11
CA ASN A 90 11.16 -3.97 -1.53
C ASN A 90 9.71 -3.72 -1.97
N VAL A 91 9.32 -2.44 -2.03
CA VAL A 91 7.95 -1.99 -2.35
C VAL A 91 7.49 -2.53 -3.72
N SER A 92 8.32 -2.46 -4.75
CA SER A 92 7.97 -2.94 -6.09
C SER A 92 7.70 -4.45 -6.15
N ARG A 93 8.47 -5.25 -5.40
CA ARG A 93 8.25 -6.69 -5.29
C ARG A 93 6.98 -6.99 -4.51
N LEU A 94 6.72 -6.26 -3.42
CA LEU A 94 5.47 -6.37 -2.67
C LEU A 94 4.25 -6.04 -3.55
N GLU A 95 4.32 -4.97 -4.35
CA GLU A 95 3.28 -4.60 -5.32
C GLU A 95 3.06 -5.70 -6.36
N THR A 96 4.13 -6.33 -6.85
CA THR A 96 4.05 -7.46 -7.80
C THR A 96 3.32 -8.66 -7.20
N ILE A 97 3.63 -9.01 -5.94
CA ILE A 97 2.96 -10.10 -5.22
C ILE A 97 1.47 -9.78 -5.04
N ILE A 98 1.15 -8.57 -4.59
CA ILE A 98 -0.23 -8.11 -4.41
C ILE A 98 -1.00 -8.10 -5.74
N SER A 99 -0.34 -7.69 -6.82
CA SER A 99 -0.90 -7.70 -8.17
C SER A 99 -1.26 -9.13 -8.58
N SER A 100 -0.36 -10.10 -8.38
CA SER A 100 -0.65 -11.52 -8.67
C SER A 100 -1.91 -11.99 -7.96
N ILE A 101 -2.08 -11.66 -6.68
CA ILE A 101 -3.27 -12.02 -5.89
C ILE A 101 -4.55 -11.47 -6.54
N TYR A 102 -4.61 -10.17 -6.82
CA TYR A 102 -5.85 -9.55 -7.33
C TYR A 102 -6.14 -9.85 -8.79
N TYR A 103 -5.12 -9.96 -9.63
CA TYR A 103 -5.31 -10.38 -11.02
C TYR A 103 -5.77 -11.82 -11.12
N GLN A 104 -5.23 -12.74 -10.30
CA GLN A 104 -5.73 -14.12 -10.24
C GLN A 104 -7.15 -14.20 -9.67
N LEU A 105 -7.45 -13.43 -8.61
CA LEU A 105 -8.80 -13.36 -8.04
C LEU A 105 -9.82 -12.89 -9.08
N ASN A 106 -9.55 -11.80 -9.78
CA ASN A 106 -10.50 -11.20 -10.72
C ASN A 106 -10.80 -12.10 -11.93
N LYS A 107 -9.88 -13.00 -12.30
CA LYS A 107 -10.12 -14.03 -13.32
C LYS A 107 -11.10 -15.11 -12.88
N ARG A 108 -11.19 -15.39 -11.57
CA ARG A 108 -12.07 -16.42 -10.99
C ARG A 108 -13.45 -15.88 -10.61
N LEU A 109 -13.57 -14.57 -10.42
CA LEU A 109 -14.84 -13.93 -10.08
C LEU A 109 -15.78 -13.90 -11.32
N PRO A 110 -17.09 -14.15 -11.12
CA PRO A 110 -18.07 -13.94 -12.18
C PRO A 110 -18.13 -12.46 -12.58
N SER A 111 -18.50 -12.17 -13.83
CA SER A 111 -18.51 -10.82 -14.40
C SER A 111 -19.39 -9.82 -13.63
N THR A 112 -20.37 -10.29 -12.87
CA THR A 112 -21.26 -9.49 -12.01
C THR A 112 -20.60 -9.02 -10.71
N HIS A 113 -19.47 -9.61 -10.31
CA HIS A 113 -18.77 -9.34 -9.05
C HIS A 113 -17.33 -8.87 -9.25
N GLN A 114 -17.02 -8.30 -10.42
CA GLN A 114 -15.68 -7.79 -10.69
C GLN A 114 -15.30 -6.67 -9.72
N ILE A 115 -14.05 -6.70 -9.29
CA ILE A 115 -13.46 -5.68 -8.43
C ILE A 115 -12.57 -4.76 -9.24
N SER A 116 -12.40 -3.52 -8.78
CA SER A 116 -11.33 -2.65 -9.29
C SER A 116 -9.99 -3.19 -8.77
N VAL A 117 -9.27 -3.89 -9.65
CA VAL A 117 -7.98 -4.54 -9.32
C VAL A 117 -6.95 -3.49 -8.91
N GLU A 118 -6.74 -2.46 -9.74
CA GLU A 118 -5.79 -1.37 -9.48
C GLU A 118 -6.03 -0.67 -8.14
N GLN A 119 -7.31 -0.35 -7.84
CA GLN A 119 -7.65 0.27 -6.56
C GLN A 119 -7.38 -0.67 -5.38
N SER A 120 -7.66 -1.96 -5.54
CA SER A 120 -7.44 -2.95 -4.48
C SER A 120 -5.95 -3.17 -4.19
N ILE A 121 -5.12 -3.21 -5.24
CA ILE A 121 -3.66 -3.26 -5.14
C ILE A 121 -3.14 -2.05 -4.37
N SER A 122 -3.51 -0.85 -4.80
CA SER A 122 -3.08 0.40 -4.17
C SER A 122 -3.48 0.46 -2.69
N LEU A 123 -4.73 0.13 -2.35
CA LEU A 123 -5.20 0.16 -0.96
C LEU A 123 -4.44 -0.83 -0.07
N LEU A 124 -4.22 -2.07 -0.55
CA LEU A 124 -3.51 -3.08 0.23
C LEU A 124 -2.01 -2.74 0.36
N LEU A 125 -1.37 -2.27 -0.70
CA LEU A 125 0.04 -1.87 -0.68
C LEU A 125 0.27 -0.77 0.36
N ASN A 126 -0.55 0.28 0.32
CA ASN A 126 -0.49 1.37 1.29
C ASN A 126 -0.71 0.89 2.73
N PHE A 127 -1.68 -0.01 2.94
CA PHE A 127 -1.91 -0.60 4.26
C PHE A 127 -0.69 -1.39 4.77
N MET A 128 -0.05 -2.19 3.92
CA MET A 128 1.12 -3.00 4.30
C MET A 128 2.34 -2.12 4.59
N ILE A 129 2.63 -1.11 3.76
CA ILE A 129 3.72 -0.15 4.00
C ILE A 129 3.46 0.57 5.33
N ALA A 130 2.26 1.09 5.54
CA ALA A 130 1.88 1.75 6.78
C ALA A 130 2.03 0.87 8.04
N ALA A 131 1.75 -0.43 7.93
CA ALA A 131 1.80 -1.36 9.06
C ALA A 131 3.24 -1.79 9.42
N TYR A 132 4.09 -1.96 8.40
CA TYR A 132 5.43 -2.54 8.56
C TYR A 132 6.56 -1.50 8.49
N ASP A 133 6.43 -0.44 7.70
CA ASP A 133 7.39 0.66 7.60
C ASP A 133 7.07 1.76 8.63
N ARG A 134 7.21 1.41 9.91
CA ARG A 134 7.00 2.33 11.04
C ARG A 134 8.11 3.38 11.20
N LEU A 135 9.13 3.39 10.34
CA LEU A 135 10.19 4.40 10.36
C LEU A 135 9.81 5.69 9.60
N VAL A 136 8.80 5.64 8.72
CA VAL A 136 8.33 6.83 7.97
C VAL A 136 7.21 7.59 8.72
N THR A 137 6.59 6.98 9.74
CA THR A 137 5.42 7.54 10.44
C THR A 137 5.70 8.55 11.58
N PRO A 138 6.85 8.59 12.28
CA PRO A 138 7.07 9.59 13.34
C PRO A 138 7.42 10.99 12.81
N LEU A 139 8.00 11.10 11.60
CA LEU A 139 8.54 12.38 11.09
C LEU A 139 7.48 13.36 10.58
N VAL A 140 6.28 12.88 10.23
CA VAL A 140 5.19 13.75 9.74
C VAL A 140 4.36 14.33 10.89
N ILE A 141 4.37 13.74 12.08
CA ILE A 141 3.60 14.26 13.23
C ILE A 141 4.39 15.30 14.03
N LEU A 142 5.72 15.36 13.90
CA LEU A 142 6.57 16.31 14.62
C LEU A 142 6.88 17.61 13.84
N SER A 143 6.30 17.82 12.66
CA SER A 143 6.53 19.03 11.85
C SER A 143 5.29 19.92 11.65
N ASN A 144 4.22 19.69 12.42
CA ASN A 144 3.06 20.59 12.47
C ASN A 144 2.85 21.15 13.87
#